data_AF-A0A7X7Y4D3-F1
#
_entry.id   AF-A0A7X7Y4D3-F1
#
_cell.length_a   1.000
_cell.length_b   1.000
_cell.length_c   1.000
_cell.angle_alpha   90.00
_cell.angle_beta   90.00
_cell.angle_gamma   90.00
#
_symmetry.space_group_name_H-M   'P 1'
#
loop_
_entity.id
_entity.type
_entity.pdbx_description
1 polymer ?
#
loop_
_entity_poly.entity_id
_entity_poly.type
_entity_poly.pdbx_seq_one_letter_code
_entity_poly.pdbx_strand_id
1 'polypeptide(L)'
;MKKRIKKPKSRPANIQEESQFTSRETPYGKMLDLSSEEKLELVESLTPREKETFCILLGGYSLKETAKQLNIGYSTANTYQTSIYKKLHVNSRAELIINYRDLCDIKEE
;
A
#
# COMPACT_ATOMS: atom_id res chain seq x y z
N MET A 1 -6.57 -33.28 -38.10
CA MET A 1 -6.56 -31.81 -37.86
C MET A 1 -6.73 -31.54 -36.37
N LYS A 2 -5.65 -31.17 -35.65
CA LYS A 2 -5.66 -30.97 -34.20
C LYS A 2 -6.03 -29.52 -33.87
N LYS A 3 -7.22 -29.27 -33.31
CA LYS A 3 -7.64 -27.94 -32.82
C LYS A 3 -6.86 -27.62 -31.54
N ARG A 4 -6.11 -26.51 -31.55
CA ARG A 4 -5.35 -26.00 -30.40
C ARG A 4 -6.32 -25.41 -29.37
N ILE A 5 -6.49 -26.11 -28.25
CA ILE A 5 -7.14 -25.58 -27.04
C ILE A 5 -6.22 -24.50 -26.48
N LYS A 6 -6.66 -23.24 -26.48
CA LYS A 6 -5.96 -22.14 -25.81
C LYS A 6 -6.12 -22.35 -24.31
N LYS A 7 -5.02 -22.75 -23.65
CA LYS A 7 -4.92 -22.89 -22.19
C LYS A 7 -5.37 -21.58 -21.51
N PRO A 8 -6.21 -21.62 -20.46
CA PRO A 8 -6.41 -20.45 -19.61
C PRO A 8 -5.08 -20.14 -18.91
N LYS A 9 -4.58 -18.91 -19.04
CA LYS A 9 -3.42 -18.47 -18.26
C LYS A 9 -3.88 -18.35 -16.80
N SER A 10 -3.49 -19.35 -16.03
CA SER A 10 -3.55 -19.45 -14.58
C SER A 10 -3.16 -18.11 -13.93
N ARG A 11 -4.12 -17.49 -13.26
CA ARG A 11 -3.87 -16.52 -12.19
C ARG A 11 -3.20 -17.31 -11.06
N PRO A 12 -1.96 -17.02 -10.64
CA PRO A 12 -1.46 -17.67 -9.45
C PRO A 12 -2.24 -17.09 -8.27
N ALA A 13 -3.14 -17.91 -7.74
CA ALA A 13 -3.45 -17.89 -6.33
C ALA A 13 -2.14 -18.18 -5.59
N ASN A 14 -1.73 -17.28 -4.70
CA ASN A 14 -1.09 -17.74 -3.48
C ASN A 14 -1.66 -16.97 -2.30
N ILE A 15 -2.37 -17.73 -1.49
CA ILE A 15 -2.95 -17.42 -0.19
C ILE A 15 -1.81 -17.59 0.83
N GLN A 16 -1.93 -16.86 1.94
CA GLN A 16 -1.37 -17.12 3.28
C GLN A 16 -0.45 -16.00 3.76
N GLU A 17 -1.07 -15.01 4.40
CA GLU A 17 -0.77 -14.75 5.80
C GLU A 17 -2.09 -14.30 6.43
N GLU A 18 -2.69 -15.22 7.19
CA GLU A 18 -3.74 -14.95 8.17
C GLU A 18 -3.15 -14.03 9.25
N SER A 19 -3.06 -12.73 8.98
CA SER A 19 -2.92 -11.77 10.07
C SER A 19 -4.29 -11.65 10.73
N GLN A 20 -4.31 -11.86 12.04
CA GLN A 20 -5.46 -11.85 12.95
C GLN A 20 -6.07 -10.44 13.08
N PHE A 21 -6.30 -9.79 11.95
CA PHE A 21 -6.69 -8.40 11.88
C PHE A 21 -8.17 -8.30 11.52
N THR A 22 -9.02 -7.92 12.47
CA THR A 22 -10.45 -7.72 12.23
C THR A 22 -10.64 -6.57 11.25
N SER A 23 -10.83 -6.89 9.97
CA SER A 23 -11.01 -5.90 8.91
C SER A 23 -12.49 -5.81 8.55
N ARG A 24 -13.03 -4.60 8.37
CA ARG A 24 -14.34 -4.38 7.78
C ARG A 24 -14.18 -4.19 6.27
N GLU A 25 -14.97 -4.91 5.48
CA GLU A 25 -14.97 -4.70 4.03
C GLU A 25 -15.78 -3.45 3.67
N THR A 26 -15.21 -2.58 2.85
CA THR A 26 -15.89 -1.41 2.27
C THR A 26 -15.84 -1.46 0.75
N PRO A 27 -16.68 -0.69 0.04
CA PRO A 27 -16.57 -0.55 -1.43
C PRO A 27 -15.20 -0.05 -1.91
N TYR A 28 -14.40 0.55 -1.02
CA TYR A 28 -13.09 1.12 -1.31
C TYR A 28 -11.91 0.26 -0.80
N GLY A 29 -12.20 -0.93 -0.26
CA GLY A 29 -11.21 -1.88 0.24
C GLY A 29 -11.34 -2.19 1.73
N LYS A 30 -10.27 -2.71 2.32
CA LYS A 30 -10.19 -3.07 3.74
C LYS A 30 -10.07 -1.84 4.65
N MET A 31 -10.99 -1.70 5.59
CA MET A 31 -10.83 -0.85 6.76
C MET A 31 -10.22 -1.65 7.89
N LEU A 32 -9.12 -1.14 8.44
CA LEU A 32 -8.40 -1.74 9.55
C LEU A 32 -8.96 -1.18 10.87
N ASP A 33 -9.56 -2.02 11.70
CA ASP A 33 -9.98 -1.69 13.08
C ASP A 33 -8.75 -1.60 14.04
N LEU A 34 -7.67 -0.91 13.64
CA LEU A 34 -6.43 -0.77 14.41
C LEU A 34 -6.55 0.39 15.40
N SER A 35 -5.98 0.23 16.60
CA SER A 35 -5.72 1.36 17.50
C SER A 35 -4.73 2.34 16.86
N SER A 36 -4.82 3.63 17.23
CA SER A 36 -3.88 4.65 16.78
C SER A 36 -2.42 4.30 17.09
N GLU A 37 -2.18 3.66 18.24
CA GLU A 37 -0.84 3.22 18.68
C GLU A 37 -0.26 2.16 17.74
N GLU A 38 -1.05 1.14 17.38
CA GLU A 38 -0.60 0.09 16.46
C GLU A 38 -0.32 0.64 15.06
N LYS A 39 -1.13 1.59 14.60
CA LYS A 39 -0.88 2.27 13.32
C LYS A 39 0.45 3.03 13.34
N LEU A 40 0.77 3.69 14.46
CA LEU A 40 2.05 4.40 14.63
C LEU A 40 3.23 3.43 14.60
N GLU A 41 3.18 2.31 15.31
CA GLU A 41 4.24 1.29 15.30
C GLU A 41 4.51 0.76 13.88
N LEU A 42 3.45 0.50 13.10
CA LEU A 42 3.58 0.07 11.71
C LEU A 42 4.24 1.14 10.84
N VAL A 43 3.87 2.42 11.02
CA VAL A 43 4.50 3.55 10.31
C VAL A 43 5.96 3.71 10.74
N GLU A 44 6.28 3.49 12.01
CA GLU A 44 7.65 3.56 12.53
C GLU A 44 8.56 2.50 11.91
N SER A 45 8.04 1.31 11.61
CA SER A 45 8.74 0.21 10.92
C SER A 45 9.16 0.51 9.47
N LEU A 46 8.63 1.59 8.88
CA LEU A 46 9.02 2.04 7.56
C LEU A 46 10.43 2.65 7.59
N THR A 47 11.21 2.38 6.55
CA THR A 47 12.49 3.05 6.35
C THR A 47 12.27 4.53 6.04
N PRO A 48 13.28 5.40 6.21
CA PRO A 48 13.14 6.84 5.94
C PRO A 48 12.59 7.14 4.52
N ARG A 49 13.07 6.42 3.50
CA ARG A 49 12.58 6.58 2.11
C ARG A 49 11.16 6.07 1.91
N GLU A 50 10.77 5.00 2.60
CA GLU A 50 9.39 4.52 2.59
C GLU A 50 8.46 5.51 3.31
N LYS A 51 8.91 6.14 4.41
CA LYS A 51 8.15 7.19 5.11
C LYS A 51 7.90 8.40 4.21
N GLU A 52 8.92 8.87 3.50
CA GLU A 52 8.76 9.95 2.50
C GLU A 52 7.74 9.56 1.41
N THR A 53 7.88 8.36 0.86
CA THR A 53 6.94 7.84 -0.16
C THR A 53 5.52 7.72 0.39
N PHE A 54 5.38 7.25 1.62
CA PHE A 54 4.11 7.10 2.33
C PHE A 54 3.40 8.44 2.51
N CYS A 55 4.09 9.48 2.98
CA CYS A 55 3.52 10.83 3.13
C CYS A 55 3.01 11.38 1.79
N ILE A 56 3.78 11.20 0.70
CA ILE A 56 3.35 11.66 -0.63
C ILE A 56 2.13 10.85 -1.11
N LEU A 57 2.10 9.53 -0.91
CA LEU A 57 0.93 8.72 -1.29
C LEU A 57 -0.33 9.09 -0.48
N LEU A 58 -0.19 9.44 0.80
CA LEU A 58 -1.27 9.93 1.65
C LEU A 58 -1.79 11.30 1.21
N GLY A 59 -0.93 12.16 0.66
CA GLY A 59 -1.32 13.41 0.01
C GLY A 59 -2.16 13.23 -1.27
N GLY A 60 -2.41 11.99 -1.71
CA GLY A 60 -3.22 11.67 -2.87
C GLY A 60 -2.48 11.71 -4.21
N TYR A 61 -1.17 11.97 -4.19
CA TYR A 61 -0.35 12.01 -5.39
C TYR A 61 -0.29 10.64 -6.09
N SER A 62 -0.13 10.67 -7.41
CA SER A 62 0.10 9.48 -8.22
C SER A 62 1.50 8.93 -8.03
N LEU A 63 1.71 7.66 -8.40
CA LEU A 63 3.03 7.04 -8.34
C LEU A 63 4.05 7.76 -9.24
N LYS A 64 3.60 8.34 -10.36
CA LYS A 64 4.45 9.14 -11.24
C LYS A 64 4.89 10.45 -10.58
N GLU A 65 3.97 11.13 -9.90
CA GLU A 65 4.28 12.35 -9.16
C GLU A 65 5.18 12.07 -7.96
N THR A 66 4.92 10.96 -7.26
CA THR A 66 5.77 10.49 -6.15
C THR A 66 7.20 10.24 -6.60
N ALA A 67 7.37 9.54 -7.72
CA ALA A 67 8.69 9.32 -8.32
C ALA A 67 9.39 10.63 -8.68
N LYS A 68 8.65 11.61 -9.22
CA LYS A 68 9.16 12.93 -9.57
C LYS A 68 9.58 13.73 -8.33
N GLN A 69 8.76 13.75 -7.28
CA GLN A 69 9.06 14.48 -6.04
C GLN A 69 10.29 13.91 -5.31
N LEU A 70 10.43 12.58 -5.31
CA LEU A 70 11.58 11.90 -4.71
C LEU A 70 12.82 11.86 -5.62
N ASN A 71 12.73 12.35 -6.86
CA ASN A 71 13.77 12.25 -7.88
C ASN A 71 14.29 10.81 -8.09
N ILE A 72 13.38 9.84 -8.10
CA ILE A 72 13.68 8.41 -8.32
C ILE A 72 12.98 7.87 -9.58
N GLY A 73 13.43 6.71 -10.04
CA GLY A 73 12.74 5.99 -11.12
C GLY A 73 11.37 5.47 -10.69
N TYR A 74 10.44 5.39 -11.65
CA TYR A 74 9.09 4.85 -11.43
C TYR A 74 9.10 3.44 -10.84
N SER A 75 10.03 2.58 -11.31
CA SER A 75 10.22 1.23 -10.78
C SER A 75 10.59 1.24 -9.29
N THR A 76 11.46 2.15 -8.88
CA THR A 76 11.87 2.30 -7.47
C THR A 76 10.71 2.78 -6.61
N ALA A 77 9.95 3.78 -7.08
CA ALA A 77 8.75 4.24 -6.39
C ALA A 77 7.72 3.12 -6.23
N ASN A 78 7.54 2.30 -7.27
CA ASN A 78 6.67 1.12 -7.22
C ASN A 78 7.17 0.09 -6.19
N THR A 79 8.48 -0.16 -6.13
CA THR A 79 9.06 -1.04 -5.11
C THR A 79 8.74 -0.53 -3.71
N TYR A 80 8.97 0.77 -3.43
CA TYR A 80 8.62 1.37 -2.14
C TYR A 80 7.13 1.25 -1.84
N GLN A 81 6.25 1.55 -2.79
CA GLN A 81 4.81 1.37 -2.64
C GLN A 81 4.45 -0.07 -2.25
N THR A 82 5.00 -1.06 -2.95
CA THR A 82 4.71 -2.48 -2.65
C THR A 82 5.23 -2.90 -1.28
N SER A 83 6.40 -2.43 -0.85
CA SER A 83 6.93 -2.69 0.49
C SER A 83 6.07 -2.04 1.58
N ILE A 84 5.66 -0.79 1.39
CA ILE A 84 4.77 -0.05 2.30
C ILE A 84 3.44 -0.80 2.45
N TYR A 85 2.83 -1.23 1.35
CA TYR A 85 1.56 -1.95 1.37
C TYR A 85 1.62 -3.24 2.19
N LYS A 86 2.71 -4.00 2.03
CA LYS A 86 2.94 -5.20 2.83
C LYS A 86 3.12 -4.90 4.32
N LYS A 87 3.94 -3.89 4.65
CA LYS A 87 4.22 -3.50 6.04
C LYS A 87 3.00 -2.93 6.76
N LEU A 88 2.15 -2.19 6.05
CA LEU A 88 0.94 -1.57 6.60
C LEU A 88 -0.32 -2.43 6.43
N HIS A 89 -0.17 -3.65 5.90
CA HIS A 89 -1.28 -4.58 5.64
C HIS A 89 -2.41 -4.02 4.76
N VAL A 90 -2.10 -3.07 3.87
CA VAL A 90 -3.03 -2.50 2.89
C VAL A 90 -2.72 -3.00 1.48
N ASN A 91 -3.72 -3.02 0.61
CA ASN A 91 -3.63 -3.56 -0.74
C ASN A 91 -3.81 -2.50 -1.80
N SER A 92 -4.30 -1.31 -1.42
CA SER A 92 -4.57 -0.22 -2.35
C SER A 92 -4.22 1.14 -1.75
N ARG A 93 -4.07 2.13 -2.63
CA ARG A 93 -3.87 3.52 -2.21
C ARG A 93 -5.08 4.07 -1.47
N ALA A 94 -6.28 3.65 -1.84
CA ALA A 94 -7.50 4.05 -1.15
C ALA A 94 -7.50 3.50 0.28
N GLU A 95 -7.14 2.22 0.47
CA GLU A 95 -6.99 1.60 1.79
C GLU A 95 -5.92 2.32 2.63
N LEU A 96 -4.79 2.68 2.03
CA LEU A 96 -3.75 3.45 2.71
C LEU A 96 -4.32 4.76 3.27
N ILE A 97 -4.99 5.54 2.42
CA ILE A 97 -5.56 6.83 2.78
C ILE A 97 -6.64 6.65 3.86
N ILE A 98 -7.59 5.74 3.68
CA ILE A 98 -8.69 5.52 4.64
C ILE A 98 -8.15 5.17 6.03
N ASN A 99 -7.11 4.34 6.11
CA ASN A 99 -6.64 3.82 7.38
C ASN A 99 -5.64 4.72 8.10
N TYR A 100 -4.83 5.48 7.35
CA TYR A 100 -3.66 6.20 7.87
C TYR A 100 -3.73 7.72 7.68
N ARG A 101 -4.83 8.29 7.19
CA ARG A 101 -4.97 9.74 6.97
C ARG A 101 -4.70 10.57 8.23
N ASP A 102 -5.17 10.10 9.37
CA ASP A 102 -5.07 10.82 10.65
C ASP A 102 -3.64 10.84 11.21
N LEU A 103 -2.72 10.03 10.69
CA LEU A 103 -1.31 10.04 11.10
C LEU A 103 -0.46 11.00 10.27
N CYS A 104 -1.04 11.59 9.22
CA CYS A 104 -0.35 12.55 8.36
C CYS A 104 -0.68 13.97 8.79
N ASP A 105 -0.48 14.28 10.08
CA ASP A 105 -0.43 15.65 10.55
C ASP A 105 0.87 16.29 10.03
N ILE A 106 0.75 16.80 8.81
CA ILE A 106 1.36 18.02 8.26
C ILE A 106 2.69 18.38 8.95
N LYS A 107 3.80 17.86 8.41
CA LYS A 107 5.09 18.55 8.49
C LYS A 107 5.11 19.69 7.49
N GLU A 108 4.37 20.76 7.79
CA GLU A 108 4.71 22.10 7.32
C GLU A 108 5.30 22.85 8.51
N GLU A 109 6.62 22.88 8.60
CA GLU A 109 7.36 23.96 9.23
C GLU A 109 8.68 24.16 8.48
#